data_AF-A0A1U8N8C6-F1
#
_entry.id   AF-A0A1U8N8C6-F1
#
_cell.length_a   1.000
_cell.length_b   1.000
_cell.length_c   1.000
_cell.angle_alpha   90.00
_cell.angle_beta   90.00
_cell.angle_gamma   90.00
#
_symmetry.space_group_name_H-M   'P 1'
#
loop_
_entity.id
_entity.type
_entity.pdbx_description
1 polymer ?
#
loop_
_entity_poly.entity_id
_entity_poly.type
_entity_poly.pdbx_seq_one_letter_code
_entity_poly.pdbx_strand_id
1 'polypeptide(L)'
;MIEMLIQGKLYTIMEICRLFDQNFIEHLDEVRTGGDKVYNVFDNQLPAALKRLQFDRQLSMENIRKLVTEADGYQPHLIAPEQGYHRLIESTLVTIRGPAEAAVDATHSILKDLVHKAMSETPTSGDFQGDFQGNNRPPV
;
A
#
# COMPACT_ATOMS: atom_id res chain seq x y z
N MET A 1 29.36 -15.11 33.09
CA MET A 1 28.52 -16.18 32.49
C MET A 1 27.15 -15.66 32.10
N ILE A 2 26.40 -15.01 33.00
CA ILE A 2 25.06 -14.45 32.71
C ILE A 2 25.12 -13.34 31.64
N GLU A 3 26.04 -12.39 31.73
CA GLU A 3 26.15 -11.30 30.73
C GLU A 3 26.47 -11.81 29.31
N MET A 4 27.35 -12.82 29.21
CA MET A 4 27.71 -13.45 27.94
C MET A 4 26.51 -14.15 27.27
N LEU A 5 25.57 -14.66 28.09
CA LEU A 5 24.36 -15.34 27.64
C LEU A 5 23.28 -14.32 27.20
N ILE A 6 23.23 -13.14 27.82
CA ILE A 6 22.39 -12.01 27.38
C ILE A 6 22.92 -11.45 26.06
N GLN A 7 24.24 -11.30 25.95
CA GLN A 7 24.89 -10.78 24.74
C GLN A 7 24.70 -11.71 23.53
N GLY A 8 24.78 -13.03 23.72
CA GLY A 8 24.47 -14.01 22.66
C GLY A 8 23.03 -13.96 22.17
N LYS A 9 22.04 -13.81 23.08
CA LYS A 9 20.63 -13.68 22.71
C LYS A 9 20.33 -12.38 21.95
N LEU A 10 20.95 -11.27 22.35
CA LEU A 10 20.81 -9.99 21.65
C LEU A 10 21.35 -10.09 20.21
N TYR A 11 22.49 -10.74 20.03
CA TYR A 11 23.08 -10.99 18.72
C TYR A 11 22.14 -11.80 17.81
N THR A 12 21.56 -12.89 18.33
CA THR A 12 20.59 -13.70 17.56
C THR A 12 19.36 -12.90 17.15
N ILE A 13 18.80 -12.07 18.04
CA ILE A 13 17.63 -11.23 17.71
C ILE A 13 18.01 -10.22 16.62
N MET A 14 19.16 -9.57 16.74
CA MET A 14 19.63 -8.63 15.73
C MET A 14 19.83 -9.30 14.37
N GLU A 15 20.40 -10.50 14.33
CA GLU A 15 20.62 -11.22 13.08
C GLU A 15 19.29 -11.64 12.44
N ILE A 16 18.31 -12.10 13.22
CA ILE A 16 16.96 -12.40 12.72
C ILE A 16 16.32 -11.14 12.13
N CYS A 17 16.39 -10.00 12.81
CA CYS A 17 15.88 -8.74 12.29
C CYS A 17 16.57 -8.32 10.99
N ARG A 18 17.90 -8.48 10.91
CA ARG A 18 18.69 -8.15 9.72
C ARG A 18 18.31 -9.03 8.53
N LEU A 19 18.14 -10.33 8.76
CA LEU A 19 17.74 -11.28 7.72
C LEU A 19 16.31 -11.04 7.23
N PHE A 20 15.38 -10.74 8.14
CA PHE A 20 14.03 -10.34 7.76
C PHE A 20 14.02 -9.08 6.89
N ASP A 21 14.74 -8.04 7.31
CA ASP A 21 14.83 -6.78 6.57
C ASP A 21 15.41 -6.99 5.17
N GLN A 22 16.50 -7.77 5.07
CA GLN A 22 17.10 -8.14 3.79
C GLN A 22 16.12 -8.89 2.90
N ASN A 23 15.47 -9.93 3.42
CA ASN A 23 14.47 -10.69 2.67
C ASN A 23 13.32 -9.78 2.21
N PHE A 24 12.82 -8.90 3.08
CA PHE A 24 11.71 -8.00 2.74
C PHE A 24 12.09 -7.02 1.63
N ILE A 25 13.28 -6.41 1.70
CA ILE A 25 13.77 -5.49 0.66
C ILE A 25 13.97 -6.23 -0.67
N GLU A 26 14.57 -7.42 -0.65
CA GLU A 26 14.73 -8.24 -1.86
C GLU A 26 13.37 -8.53 -2.51
N HIS A 27 12.36 -8.93 -1.72
CA HIS A 27 11.00 -9.16 -2.23
C HIS A 27 10.30 -7.90 -2.75
N LEU A 28 10.60 -6.74 -2.18
CA LEU A 28 10.04 -5.46 -2.60
C LEU A 28 10.69 -4.98 -3.91
N ASP A 29 12.01 -5.07 -4.01
CA ASP A 29 12.82 -4.57 -5.13
C ASP A 29 12.92 -5.56 -6.29
N GLU A 30 12.59 -6.84 -6.08
CA GLU A 30 12.51 -7.83 -7.15
C GLU A 30 11.53 -7.35 -8.24
N VAL A 31 12.11 -7.06 -9.41
CA VAL A 31 11.48 -6.56 -10.67
C VAL A 31 10.44 -7.53 -11.25
N ARG A 32 9.89 -8.45 -10.46
CA ARG A 32 8.89 -9.44 -10.92
C ARG A 32 7.80 -9.75 -9.89
N THR A 33 7.88 -9.28 -8.64
CA THR A 33 6.99 -9.81 -7.58
C THR A 33 6.35 -8.76 -6.69
N GLY A 34 7.12 -7.87 -6.05
CA GLY A 34 6.61 -6.87 -5.11
C GLY A 34 6.33 -5.52 -5.75
N GLY A 35 7.40 -4.77 -6.03
CA GLY A 35 7.35 -3.42 -6.58
C GLY A 35 6.52 -3.32 -7.86
N ASP A 36 6.72 -4.25 -8.79
CA ASP A 36 5.94 -4.34 -10.05
C ASP A 36 4.42 -4.42 -9.82
N LYS A 37 3.98 -5.15 -8.78
CA LYS A 37 2.55 -5.23 -8.46
C LYS A 37 2.03 -3.91 -7.93
N VAL A 38 2.82 -3.20 -7.11
CA VAL A 38 2.47 -1.87 -6.61
C VAL A 38 2.42 -0.88 -7.77
N TYR A 39 3.42 -0.86 -8.66
CA TYR A 39 3.39 -0.05 -9.88
C TYR A 39 2.16 -0.34 -10.72
N ASN A 40 1.82 -1.62 -10.92
CA ASN A 40 0.63 -2.00 -11.68
C ASN A 40 -0.69 -1.47 -11.06
N VAL A 41 -0.77 -1.36 -9.72
CA VAL A 41 -1.94 -0.73 -9.08
C VAL A 41 -2.08 0.73 -9.51
N PHE A 42 -1.00 1.51 -9.48
CA PHE A 42 -1.04 2.94 -9.78
C PHE A 42 -0.98 3.29 -11.27
N ASP A 43 -0.29 2.49 -12.09
CA ASP A 43 -0.12 2.75 -13.52
C ASP A 43 -1.26 2.18 -14.37
N ASN A 44 -1.93 1.13 -13.88
CA ASN A 44 -2.99 0.44 -14.63
C ASN A 44 -4.33 0.42 -13.91
N GLN A 45 -4.40 -0.14 -12.69
CA GLN A 45 -5.69 -0.40 -12.03
C GLN A 45 -6.43 0.87 -11.65
N LEU A 46 -5.76 1.81 -10.97
CA LEU A 46 -6.34 3.08 -10.56
C LEU A 46 -6.74 3.93 -11.79
N PRO A 47 -5.89 4.15 -12.81
CA PRO A 47 -6.29 4.86 -14.02
C PRO A 47 -7.46 4.19 -14.75
N ALA A 48 -7.50 2.87 -14.81
CA ALA A 48 -8.62 2.14 -15.41
C ALA A 48 -9.91 2.34 -14.60
N ALA A 49 -9.85 2.32 -13.26
CA ALA A 49 -10.99 2.57 -12.40
C ALA A 49 -11.50 4.03 -12.54
N LEU A 50 -10.60 5.00 -12.61
CA LEU A 50 -10.95 6.40 -12.86
C LEU A 50 -11.62 6.60 -14.23
N LYS A 51 -11.10 5.97 -15.30
CA LYS A 51 -11.74 6.01 -16.62
C LYS A 51 -13.15 5.44 -16.63
N ARG A 52 -13.43 4.43 -15.79
CA ARG A 52 -14.78 3.83 -15.65
C ARG A 52 -15.79 4.75 -14.97
N LEU A 53 -15.36 5.79 -14.26
CA LEU A 53 -16.27 6.79 -13.68
C LEU A 53 -16.98 7.64 -14.74
N GLN A 54 -16.51 7.61 -16.00
CA GLN A 54 -17.11 8.32 -17.13
C GLN A 54 -17.32 9.82 -16.83
N PHE A 55 -16.25 10.51 -16.40
CA PHE A 55 -16.30 11.94 -16.10
C PHE A 55 -16.87 12.78 -17.25
N ASP A 56 -16.61 12.42 -18.51
CA ASP A 56 -17.15 13.12 -19.68
C ASP A 56 -18.69 13.16 -19.68
N ARG A 57 -19.33 12.10 -19.17
CA ARG A 57 -20.79 12.06 -19.04
C ARG A 57 -21.24 12.89 -17.85
N GLN A 58 -20.58 12.78 -16.70
CA GLN A 58 -20.91 13.53 -15.50
C GLN A 58 -20.75 15.05 -15.69
N LEU A 59 -19.70 15.45 -16.40
CA LEU A 59 -19.34 16.84 -16.71
C LEU A 59 -19.85 17.28 -18.09
N SER A 60 -20.84 16.59 -18.66
CA SER A 60 -21.49 17.05 -19.90
C SER A 60 -22.20 18.38 -19.67
N MET A 61 -22.27 19.22 -20.72
CA MET A 61 -22.90 20.56 -20.64
C MET A 61 -24.36 20.51 -20.19
N GLU A 62 -25.08 19.43 -20.50
CA GLU A 62 -26.44 19.20 -20.04
C GLU A 62 -26.49 19.01 -18.51
N ASN A 63 -25.65 18.12 -17.98
CA ASN A 63 -25.59 17.85 -16.55
C ASN A 63 -25.07 19.05 -15.77
N ILE A 64 -24.05 19.76 -16.28
CA ILE A 64 -23.53 20.99 -15.66
C ILE A 64 -24.63 22.05 -15.60
N ARG A 65 -25.32 22.31 -16.71
CA ARG A 65 -26.41 23.31 -16.75
C ARG A 65 -27.50 22.97 -15.73
N LYS A 66 -27.88 21.69 -15.65
CA LYS A 66 -28.87 21.22 -14.69
C LYS A 66 -28.41 21.45 -13.24
N LEU A 67 -27.21 20.96 -12.89
CA LEU A 67 -26.66 21.06 -11.52
C LEU A 67 -26.45 22.51 -11.08
N VAL A 68 -25.93 23.35 -11.97
CA VAL A 68 -25.72 24.78 -11.69
C VAL A 68 -27.05 25.49 -11.49
N THR A 69 -28.05 25.23 -12.34
CA THR A 69 -29.37 25.85 -12.21
C THR A 69 -30.10 25.37 -10.95
N GLU A 70 -29.92 24.11 -10.55
CA GLU A 70 -30.48 23.56 -9.31
C GLU A 70 -29.80 24.14 -8.04
N ALA A 71 -28.52 24.50 -8.12
CA ALA A 71 -27.74 25.01 -6.99
C ALA A 71 -27.88 26.52 -6.79
N ASP A 72 -27.72 27.33 -7.84
CA ASP A 72 -27.74 28.80 -7.75
C ASP A 72 -29.07 29.42 -8.23
N GLY A 73 -29.91 28.67 -8.95
CA GLY A 73 -31.08 29.21 -9.64
C GLY A 73 -30.70 30.08 -10.85
N TYR A 74 -31.69 30.45 -11.67
CA TYR A 74 -31.46 31.41 -12.75
C TYR A 74 -31.53 32.83 -12.19
N GLN A 75 -30.38 33.46 -11.97
CA GLN A 75 -30.28 34.84 -11.53
C GLN A 75 -29.62 35.72 -12.61
N PRO A 76 -30.36 36.64 -13.25
CA PRO A 76 -29.84 37.51 -14.33
C PRO A 76 -28.69 38.45 -13.90
N HIS A 77 -28.47 38.60 -12.59
CA HIS A 77 -27.47 39.51 -12.01
C HIS A 77 -26.26 38.77 -11.44
N LEU A 78 -26.21 37.45 -11.59
CA LEU A 78 -25.16 36.62 -11.00
C LEU A 78 -23.89 36.71 -11.85
N ILE A 79 -22.78 37.09 -11.23
CA ILE A 79 -21.48 37.19 -11.90
C ILE A 79 -20.84 35.80 -12.06
N ALA A 80 -21.09 34.87 -11.13
CA ALA A 80 -20.67 33.47 -11.22
C ALA A 80 -21.56 32.55 -10.34
N PRO A 81 -21.92 31.33 -10.83
CA PRO A 81 -22.64 30.32 -10.06
C PRO A 81 -21.72 29.56 -9.08
N GLU A 82 -21.32 30.25 -8.01
CA GLU A 82 -20.35 29.73 -7.02
C GLU A 82 -20.82 28.43 -6.36
N GLN A 83 -22.10 28.30 -6.03
CA GLN A 83 -22.61 27.09 -5.37
C GLN A 83 -22.66 25.91 -6.33
N GLY A 84 -22.99 26.16 -7.59
CA GLY A 84 -23.00 25.19 -8.68
C GLY A 84 -21.60 24.65 -8.95
N TYR A 85 -20.59 25.52 -9.00
CA TYR A 85 -19.19 25.09 -9.12
C TYR A 85 -18.73 24.29 -7.92
N HIS A 86 -19.02 24.76 -6.70
CA HIS A 86 -18.65 24.04 -5.49
C HIS A 86 -19.26 22.63 -5.47
N ARG A 87 -20.56 22.52 -5.72
CA ARG A 87 -21.28 21.23 -5.76
C ARG A 87 -20.80 20.33 -6.89
N LEU A 88 -20.48 20.88 -8.06
CA LEU A 88 -19.96 20.11 -9.20
C LEU A 88 -18.59 19.50 -8.86
N ILE A 89 -17.69 20.30 -8.29
CA ILE A 89 -16.36 19.85 -7.87
C ILE A 89 -16.49 18.81 -6.77
N GLU A 90 -17.27 19.08 -5.73
CA GLU A 90 -17.45 18.18 -4.59
C GLU A 90 -18.06 16.84 -5.02
N SER A 91 -19.13 16.86 -5.81
CA SER A 91 -19.77 15.64 -6.31
C SER A 91 -18.82 14.81 -7.18
N THR A 92 -17.97 15.45 -7.97
CA THR A 92 -16.95 14.76 -8.77
C THR A 92 -15.87 14.15 -7.88
N LEU A 93 -15.34 14.91 -6.91
CA LEU A 93 -14.29 14.42 -5.99
C LEU A 93 -14.75 13.22 -5.17
N VAL A 94 -16.01 13.19 -4.73
CA VAL A 94 -16.55 12.05 -3.97
C VAL A 94 -16.48 10.75 -4.77
N THR A 95 -16.67 10.79 -6.09
CA THR A 95 -16.60 9.58 -6.94
C THR A 95 -15.20 8.99 -7.04
N ILE A 96 -14.15 9.81 -6.86
CA ILE A 96 -12.75 9.37 -6.89
C ILE A 96 -12.37 8.57 -5.64
N ARG A 97 -13.10 8.77 -4.53
CA ARG A 97 -12.81 8.12 -3.25
C ARG A 97 -12.76 6.59 -3.37
N GLY A 98 -13.75 5.97 -4.03
CA GLY A 98 -13.81 4.51 -4.18
C GLY A 98 -12.59 3.93 -4.90
N PRO A 99 -12.24 4.40 -6.12
CA PRO A 99 -11.01 4.00 -6.80
C PRO A 99 -9.73 4.23 -5.97
N ALA A 100 -9.65 5.34 -5.23
CA ALA A 100 -8.49 5.64 -4.39
C ALA A 100 -8.36 4.66 -3.21
N GLU A 101 -9.46 4.39 -2.50
CA GLU A 101 -9.51 3.40 -1.42
C GLU A 101 -9.11 2.01 -1.92
N ALA A 102 -9.66 1.58 -3.07
CA ALA A 102 -9.31 0.31 -3.67
C ALA A 102 -7.82 0.19 -4.04
N ALA A 103 -7.19 1.28 -4.49
CA ALA A 103 -5.75 1.29 -4.78
C ALA A 103 -4.89 1.16 -3.51
N VAL A 104 -5.31 1.83 -2.43
CA VAL A 104 -4.64 1.71 -1.12
C VAL A 104 -4.80 0.30 -0.57
N ASP A 105 -6.00 -0.27 -0.61
CA ASP A 105 -6.28 -1.62 -0.12
C ASP A 105 -5.48 -2.68 -0.90
N ALA A 106 -5.42 -2.55 -2.23
CA ALA A 106 -4.62 -3.44 -3.07
C ALA A 106 -3.12 -3.35 -2.71
N THR A 107 -2.59 -2.14 -2.55
CA THR A 107 -1.19 -1.91 -2.15
C THR A 107 -0.92 -2.50 -0.76
N HIS A 108 -1.82 -2.27 0.20
CA HIS A 108 -1.72 -2.82 1.54
C HIS A 108 -1.68 -4.35 1.52
N SER A 109 -2.57 -4.99 0.74
CA SER A 109 -2.57 -6.45 0.59
C SER A 109 -1.25 -6.96 0.02
N ILE A 110 -0.71 -6.31 -1.02
CA ILE A 110 0.58 -6.69 -1.60
C ILE A 110 1.69 -6.61 -0.56
N LEU A 111 1.81 -5.49 0.15
CA LEU A 111 2.85 -5.32 1.16
C LEU A 111 2.72 -6.34 2.30
N LYS A 112 1.50 -6.63 2.73
CA LYS A 112 1.22 -7.64 3.75
C LYS A 112 1.65 -9.04 3.31
N ASP A 113 1.39 -9.40 2.06
CA ASP A 113 1.84 -10.69 1.49
C ASP A 113 3.37 -10.78 1.43
N LEU A 114 4.05 -9.68 1.07
CA LEU A 114 5.52 -9.62 1.07
C LEU A 114 6.09 -9.79 2.49
N VAL A 115 5.47 -9.15 3.50
CA VAL A 115 5.87 -9.34 4.90
C VAL A 115 5.73 -10.80 5.31
N HIS A 116 4.59 -11.44 5.02
CA HIS A 116 4.42 -12.85 5.36
C HIS A 116 5.44 -13.76 4.67
N LYS A 117 5.75 -13.47 3.39
CA LYS A 117 6.75 -14.23 2.64
C LYS A 117 8.15 -14.06 3.25
N ALA A 118 8.58 -12.82 3.50
CA ALA A 118 9.86 -12.52 4.13
C ALA A 118 9.98 -13.17 5.53
N MET A 119 8.91 -13.14 6.34
CA MET A 119 8.89 -13.84 7.63
C MET A 119 9.06 -15.35 7.48
N SER A 120 8.42 -15.97 6.49
CA SER A 120 8.49 -17.43 6.29
C SER A 120 9.88 -17.92 5.85
N GLU A 121 10.67 -17.02 5.25
CA GLU A 121 12.04 -17.29 4.80
C GLU A 121 13.10 -16.82 5.81
N THR A 122 12.69 -16.14 6.89
CA THR A 122 13.59 -15.70 7.96
C THR A 122 13.77 -16.83 8.97
N PRO A 123 15.01 -17.21 9.32
CA PRO A 123 15.27 -18.25 10.32
C PRO A 123 14.72 -17.87 11.69
N THR A 124 14.25 -18.86 12.43
CA THR A 124 13.76 -18.67 13.79
C THR A 124 14.88 -18.86 14.82
N SER A 125 14.68 -18.35 16.03
CA SER A 125 15.64 -18.50 17.13
C SER A 125 15.98 -19.97 17.48
N GLY A 126 15.10 -20.92 17.14
CA GLY A 126 15.36 -22.35 17.29
C GLY A 126 16.39 -22.89 16.30
N ASP A 127 16.48 -22.30 15.10
CA ASP A 127 17.39 -22.75 14.05
C ASP A 127 18.86 -22.44 14.41
N PHE A 128 19.10 -21.32 15.09
CA PHE A 128 20.42 -20.95 15.62
C PHE A 128 20.86 -21.76 16.86
N GLN A 129 19.93 -22.49 17.52
CA GLN A 129 20.25 -23.31 18.70
C GLN A 129 20.95 -24.62 18.30
N GLY A 130 20.77 -25.10 17.06
CA GLY A 130 21.37 -26.33 16.54
C GLY A 130 22.90 -26.29 16.39
N ASP A 131 23.46 -25.09 16.21
CA ASP A 131 24.89 -24.92 15.91
C ASP A 131 25.80 -24.93 17.15
N PHE A 132 25.24 -24.86 18.36
CA PHE A 132 26.00 -24.88 19.62
C PHE A 132 26.18 -26.29 20.21
N GLN A 133 25.63 -27.34 19.60
CA GLN A 133 25.81 -28.74 20.04
C GLN A 133 26.85 -29.51 19.19
N GLY A 134 28.00 -28.88 18.93
CA GLY A 134 29.15 -29.50 18.28
C GLY A 134 30.12 -30.18 19.27
N ASN A 135 29.90 -31.48 19.51
CA ASN A 135 30.92 -32.51 19.78
C ASN A 135 31.91 -32.32 20.96
N ASN A 136 31.47 -32.61 22.19
CA ASN A 136 32.35 -33.02 23.30
C ASN A 136 32.39 -34.56 23.39
N ARG A 137 33.23 -35.20 22.56
CA ARG A 137 33.67 -36.58 22.81
C ARG A 137 35.16 -36.55 23.18
N PRO A 138 35.57 -37.01 24.37
CA PRO A 138 36.98 -37.11 24.69
C PRO A 138 37.63 -38.16 23.78
N PRO A 139 38.87 -37.94 23.33
CA PRO A 139 39.61 -38.95 22.59
C PRO A 139 39.88 -40.14 23.52
N VAL A 140 39.68 -41.35 22.98
CA VAL A 140 39.95 -42.63 23.65
C VAL A 140 41.45 -42.90 23.68
#